data_AF-A0A7C1LYE2-F1
#
_entry.id   AF-A0A7C1LYE2-F1
#
_cell.length_a   1.000
_cell.length_b   1.000
_cell.length_c   1.000
_cell.angle_alpha   90.00
_cell.angle_beta   90.00
_cell.angle_gamma   90.00
#
_symmetry.space_group_name_H-M   'P 1'
#
loop_
_entity.id
_entity.type
_entity.pdbx_description
1 polymer ?
#
loop_
_entity_poly.entity_id
_entity_poly.type
_entity_poly.pdbx_seq_one_letter_code
_entity_poly.pdbx_strand_id
1 'polypeptide(L)'
;MELAVYSALKTYSNVHRGTGHNSMVTTELFERARKIILKYLRLNEKKYVVVFCSPRRYKIFKVQLKSFNYFVVSSKDFDLPFGIRALAVKKKYLKKRSVVYTGGGMIKHVTANYIVWADIPERFEAGTPNIVNIIALAKAIQLVNQFGKIFNKKLRYLVKTSKEILYNDEMLEYSGLKLLHKLRKSLIGHDVRVPTEKTIKKFINLDNAASTPSFLPIWNTYRTTLMQPNEVHKEIIEEVKHICAKFFNAPSDKYEVIFTSNTTEAVNIVAKNLTIHKDGLRPVVINTLLEHHSNELPFRSIPGVSLIRVSVSDEGFINLDELKMLLNDYNHTHKYGNKRVQLVA
;
A
#
# COMPACT_ATOMS: atom_id res chain seq x y z
N MET A 1 -15.69 17.61 0.69
CA MET A 1 -14.58 16.64 0.53
C MET A 1 -15.11 15.21 0.65
N GLU A 2 -15.84 14.88 1.72
CA GLU A 2 -16.43 13.56 1.99
C GLU A 2 -17.17 12.94 0.79
N LEU A 3 -18.15 13.65 0.20
CA LEU A 3 -18.91 13.15 -0.95
C LEU A 3 -18.05 12.73 -2.15
N ALA A 4 -16.93 13.43 -2.38
CA ALA A 4 -16.01 13.10 -3.47
C ALA A 4 -15.26 11.80 -3.19
N VAL A 5 -14.82 11.61 -1.93
CA VAL A 5 -14.14 10.38 -1.50
C VAL A 5 -15.11 9.21 -1.49
N TYR A 6 -16.31 9.39 -0.95
CA TYR A 6 -17.37 8.38 -0.96
C TYR A 6 -17.75 7.94 -2.38
N SER A 7 -17.82 8.89 -3.32
CA SER A 7 -18.08 8.58 -4.73
C SER A 7 -16.95 7.76 -5.35
N ALA A 8 -15.69 8.07 -5.03
CA ALA A 8 -14.55 7.27 -5.46
C ALA A 8 -14.58 5.85 -4.87
N LEU A 9 -15.01 5.69 -3.62
CA LEU A 9 -15.11 4.38 -2.95
C LEU A 9 -16.08 3.41 -3.65
N LYS A 10 -17.11 3.91 -4.35
CA LYS A 10 -18.05 3.07 -5.11
C LYS A 10 -17.38 2.26 -6.24
N THR A 11 -16.24 2.73 -6.73
CA THR A 11 -15.47 2.11 -7.82
C THR A 11 -14.01 1.88 -7.41
N TYR A 12 -13.73 1.87 -6.11
CA TYR A 12 -12.38 1.75 -5.60
C TYR A 12 -11.80 0.36 -5.88
N SER A 13 -10.55 0.36 -6.32
CA SER A 13 -9.68 -0.81 -6.34
C SER A 13 -8.32 -0.44 -5.78
N ASN A 14 -7.77 -1.30 -4.91
CA ASN A 14 -6.40 -1.19 -4.40
C ASN A 14 -5.35 -1.55 -5.49
N VAL A 15 -5.79 -2.12 -6.63
CA VAL A 15 -4.94 -2.41 -7.79
C VAL A 15 -4.95 -1.18 -8.68
N HIS A 16 -3.81 -0.52 -8.74
CA HIS A 16 -3.56 0.58 -9.65
C HIS A 16 -3.00 0.02 -10.96
N ARG A 17 -3.57 0.46 -12.10
CA ARG A 17 -3.23 0.06 -13.49
C ARG A 17 -3.60 -1.38 -13.85
N GLY A 18 -4.61 -1.96 -13.19
CA GLY A 18 -5.23 -3.21 -13.59
C GLY A 18 -6.25 -3.00 -14.72
N THR A 19 -6.69 -4.11 -15.31
CA THR A 19 -7.63 -4.14 -16.45
C THR A 19 -9.10 -4.16 -16.03
N GLY A 20 -9.41 -4.47 -14.77
CA GLY A 20 -10.77 -4.48 -14.24
C GLY A 20 -11.40 -3.08 -14.18
N HIS A 21 -12.73 -3.00 -14.34
CA HIS A 21 -13.47 -1.73 -14.37
C HIS A 21 -13.11 -0.78 -13.21
N ASN A 22 -13.21 -1.26 -11.96
CA ASN A 22 -12.87 -0.46 -10.78
C ASN A 22 -11.40 -0.01 -10.78
N SER A 23 -10.49 -0.87 -11.23
CA SER A 23 -9.07 -0.54 -11.34
C SER A 23 -8.81 0.56 -12.38
N MET A 24 -9.48 0.51 -13.54
CA MET A 24 -9.38 1.55 -14.56
C MET A 24 -9.89 2.90 -14.05
N VAL A 25 -11.08 2.93 -13.43
CA VAL A 25 -11.67 4.15 -12.87
C VAL A 25 -10.77 4.74 -11.78
N THR A 26 -10.31 3.89 -10.87
CA THR A 26 -9.40 4.28 -9.79
C THR A 26 -8.07 4.84 -10.32
N THR A 27 -7.51 4.21 -11.35
CA THR A 27 -6.26 4.64 -12.00
C THR A 27 -6.41 6.01 -12.66
N GLU A 28 -7.53 6.25 -13.34
CA GLU A 28 -7.83 7.56 -13.93
C GLU A 28 -7.94 8.65 -12.86
N LEU A 29 -8.63 8.37 -11.74
CA LEU A 29 -8.72 9.32 -10.62
C LEU A 29 -7.35 9.64 -10.00
N PHE A 30 -6.49 8.63 -9.87
CA PHE A 30 -5.13 8.77 -9.36
C PHE A 30 -4.24 9.62 -10.30
N GLU A 31 -4.31 9.38 -11.61
CA GLU A 31 -3.54 10.17 -12.59
C GLU A 31 -4.09 11.60 -12.75
N ARG A 32 -5.40 11.81 -12.57
CA ARG A 32 -5.97 13.17 -12.44
C ARG A 32 -5.44 13.90 -11.22
N ALA A 33 -5.29 13.23 -10.08
CA ALA A 33 -4.68 13.83 -8.90
C ALA A 33 -3.25 14.30 -9.19
N ARG A 34 -2.46 13.52 -9.93
CA ARG A 34 -1.11 13.91 -10.38
C ARG A 34 -1.13 15.19 -11.23
N LYS A 35 -2.07 15.32 -12.17
CA LYS A 35 -2.25 16.55 -12.97
C LYS A 35 -2.64 17.76 -12.12
N ILE A 36 -3.50 17.57 -11.12
CA ILE A 36 -3.91 18.62 -10.18
C ILE A 36 -2.71 19.15 -9.39
N ILE A 37 -1.83 18.27 -8.90
CA ILE A 37 -0.58 18.68 -8.22
C ILE A 37 0.32 19.51 -9.15
N LEU A 38 0.52 19.06 -10.39
CA LEU A 38 1.37 19.80 -11.35
C LEU A 38 0.79 21.18 -11.66
N LYS A 39 -0.53 21.28 -11.85
CA LYS A 39 -1.22 22.56 -12.07
C LYS A 39 -1.07 23.49 -10.88
N TYR A 40 -1.26 22.97 -9.66
CA TYR A 40 -1.07 23.73 -8.42
C TYR A 40 0.36 24.29 -8.30
N LEU A 41 1.37 23.50 -8.64
CA LEU A 41 2.77 23.91 -8.64
C LEU A 41 3.19 24.74 -9.87
N ARG A 42 2.28 24.99 -10.81
CA ARG A 42 2.55 25.67 -12.09
C ARG A 42 3.68 25.00 -12.90
N LEU A 43 3.72 23.66 -12.89
CA LEU A 43 4.73 22.86 -13.56
C LEU A 43 4.22 22.24 -14.86
N ASN A 44 5.10 22.19 -15.86
CA ASN A 44 4.80 21.59 -17.16
C ASN A 44 4.87 20.04 -17.10
N GLU A 45 3.76 19.37 -17.41
CA GLU A 45 3.61 17.90 -17.39
C GLU A 45 4.50 17.15 -18.39
N LYS A 46 4.99 17.80 -19.45
CA LYS A 46 5.96 17.19 -20.37
C LYS A 46 7.33 17.08 -19.71
N LYS A 47 7.70 18.04 -18.85
CA LYS A 47 9.01 18.14 -18.19
C LYS A 47 9.03 17.49 -16.80
N TYR A 48 7.93 17.58 -16.06
CA TYR A 48 7.82 17.11 -14.67
C TYR A 48 6.89 15.91 -14.55
N VAL A 49 7.13 15.12 -13.53
CA VAL A 49 6.24 14.04 -13.09
C VAL A 49 6.15 14.10 -11.57
N VAL A 50 4.98 13.79 -11.03
CA VAL A 50 4.81 13.64 -9.57
C VAL A 50 5.09 12.19 -9.20
N VAL A 51 5.62 11.93 -8.01
CA VAL A 51 5.63 10.61 -7.37
C VAL A 51 4.94 10.75 -6.02
N PHE A 52 3.90 9.96 -5.79
CA PHE A 52 3.24 9.94 -4.48
C PHE A 52 3.93 8.95 -3.55
N CYS A 53 4.24 9.35 -2.32
CA CYS A 53 4.89 8.47 -1.35
C CYS A 53 4.58 8.82 0.11
N SER A 54 4.88 7.88 1.02
CA SER A 54 4.81 8.10 2.46
C SER A 54 5.92 9.06 2.93
N PRO A 55 5.86 9.60 4.17
CA PRO A 55 6.90 10.47 4.70
C PRO A 55 8.23 9.72 4.89
N ARG A 56 8.18 8.41 5.16
CA ARG A 56 9.37 7.55 5.24
C ARG A 56 10.05 7.43 3.88
N ARG A 57 9.30 7.08 2.83
CA ARG A 57 9.84 6.99 1.46
C ARG A 57 10.36 8.34 0.96
N TYR A 58 9.71 9.44 1.34
CA TYR A 58 10.20 10.79 1.03
C TYR A 58 11.61 11.03 1.59
N LYS A 59 11.90 10.64 2.83
CA LYS A 59 13.25 10.80 3.41
C LYS A 59 14.33 10.11 2.56
N ILE A 60 14.00 8.95 1.98
CA ILE A 60 14.91 8.20 1.11
C ILE A 60 15.07 8.90 -0.24
N PHE A 61 13.97 9.33 -0.88
CA PHE A 61 14.04 10.11 -2.11
C PHE A 61 14.80 11.42 -1.95
N LYS A 62 14.64 12.11 -0.81
CA LYS A 62 15.36 13.35 -0.50
C LYS A 62 16.87 13.16 -0.56
N VAL A 63 17.40 12.03 -0.07
CA VAL A 63 18.83 11.71 -0.16
C VAL A 63 19.24 11.48 -1.62
N GLN A 64 18.47 10.70 -2.38
CA GLN A 64 18.77 10.41 -3.79
C GLN A 64 18.67 11.64 -4.72
N LEU A 65 17.83 12.61 -4.35
CA LEU A 65 17.55 13.81 -5.12
C LEU A 65 18.29 15.06 -4.62
N LYS A 66 19.18 14.93 -3.63
CA LYS A 66 19.87 16.06 -2.97
C LYS A 66 20.54 17.04 -3.95
N SER A 67 21.00 16.56 -5.09
CA SER A 67 21.69 17.36 -6.13
C SER A 67 20.74 17.96 -7.19
N PHE A 68 19.42 17.88 -7.03
CA PHE A 68 18.46 18.33 -8.04
C PHE A 68 17.33 19.18 -7.47
N ASN A 69 16.82 20.08 -8.30
CA ASN A 69 15.62 20.84 -7.97
C ASN A 69 14.38 19.95 -8.15
N TYR A 70 13.60 19.82 -7.08
CA TYR A 70 12.29 19.18 -7.03
C TYR A 70 11.36 19.97 -6.12
N PHE A 71 10.05 19.76 -6.26
CA PHE A 71 9.03 20.37 -5.42
C PHE A 71 8.33 19.29 -4.60
N VAL A 72 7.85 19.66 -3.41
CA VAL A 72 7.12 18.74 -2.53
C VAL A 72 5.84 19.42 -2.09
N VAL A 73 4.74 18.69 -2.22
CA VAL A 73 3.46 19.02 -1.59
C VAL A 73 3.17 17.97 -0.52
N SER A 74 2.85 18.41 0.68
CA SER A 74 2.50 17.57 1.81
C SER A 74 1.00 17.70 2.11
N SER A 75 0.35 16.59 2.47
CA SER A 75 -1.05 16.66 2.92
C SER A 75 -1.24 17.60 4.13
N LYS A 76 -0.21 17.74 4.97
CA LYS A 76 -0.22 18.67 6.11
C LYS A 76 -0.26 20.14 5.69
N ASP A 77 0.13 20.48 4.46
CA ASP A 77 0.08 21.86 3.96
C ASP A 77 -1.38 22.32 3.78
N PHE A 78 -2.31 21.35 3.77
CA PHE A 78 -3.76 21.51 3.67
C PHE A 78 -4.47 21.05 4.96
N ASP A 79 -3.76 20.95 6.08
CA ASP A 79 -4.28 20.48 7.37
C ASP A 79 -4.91 19.07 7.31
N LEU A 80 -4.46 18.22 6.38
CA LEU A 80 -4.93 16.84 6.21
C LEU A 80 -3.96 15.83 6.85
N PRO A 81 -4.39 15.02 7.83
CA PRO A 81 -3.56 14.04 8.54
C PRO A 81 -3.31 12.75 7.73
N PHE A 82 -3.24 12.83 6.40
CA PHE A 82 -3.18 11.66 5.51
C PHE A 82 -1.80 11.02 5.34
N GLY A 83 -0.72 11.69 5.79
CA GLY A 83 0.63 11.17 5.64
C GLY A 83 1.10 11.05 4.19
N ILE A 84 0.62 11.88 3.25
CA ILE A 84 1.06 11.84 1.85
C ILE A 84 2.11 12.91 1.56
N ARG A 85 3.07 12.56 0.70
CA ARG A 85 3.96 13.47 0.00
C ARG A 85 3.82 13.29 -1.50
N ALA A 86 3.69 14.39 -2.23
CA ALA A 86 3.68 14.43 -3.68
C ALA A 86 4.96 15.14 -4.15
N LEU A 87 5.92 14.39 -4.69
CA LEU A 87 7.21 14.91 -5.16
C LEU A 87 7.13 15.19 -6.65
N ALA A 88 7.17 16.46 -7.06
CA ALA A 88 7.29 16.82 -8.47
C ALA A 88 8.76 16.96 -8.87
N VAL A 89 9.21 16.06 -9.75
CA VAL A 89 10.62 15.94 -10.18
C VAL A 89 10.69 16.04 -11.71
N LYS A 90 11.76 16.63 -12.26
CA LYS A 90 11.97 16.58 -13.72
C LYS A 90 12.18 15.14 -14.16
N LYS A 91 11.48 14.72 -15.21
CA LYS A 91 11.52 13.35 -15.76
C LYS A 91 12.95 12.86 -16.02
N LYS A 92 13.82 13.74 -16.54
CA LYS A 92 15.24 13.42 -16.83
C LYS A 92 16.04 12.97 -15.60
N TYR A 93 15.68 13.43 -14.40
CA TYR A 93 16.40 13.06 -13.18
C TYR A 93 15.99 11.69 -12.66
N LEU A 94 14.73 11.27 -12.89
CA LEU A 94 14.26 9.96 -12.46
C LEU A 94 14.68 8.83 -13.41
N LYS A 95 14.82 9.11 -14.71
CA LYS A 95 15.20 8.09 -15.73
C LYS A 95 16.47 7.32 -15.37
N LYS A 96 17.48 7.97 -14.80
CA LYS A 96 18.79 7.39 -14.47
C LYS A 96 18.90 6.87 -13.03
N ARG A 97 17.81 6.81 -12.25
CA ARG A 97 17.86 6.47 -10.82
C ARG A 97 17.47 5.02 -10.58
N SER A 98 18.20 4.39 -9.65
CA SER A 98 17.89 3.06 -9.15
C SER A 98 16.65 3.09 -8.24
N VAL A 99 15.94 1.97 -8.23
CA VAL A 99 14.81 1.73 -7.34
C VAL A 99 15.31 1.26 -5.98
N VAL A 100 14.79 1.86 -4.91
CA VAL A 100 15.17 1.52 -3.52
C VAL A 100 14.15 0.60 -2.87
N TYR A 101 12.91 0.67 -3.32
CA TYR A 101 11.85 -0.26 -2.96
C TYR A 101 11.40 -0.94 -4.23
N THR A 102 11.14 -2.24 -4.17
CA THR A 102 10.67 -3.03 -5.30
C THR A 102 9.30 -3.62 -4.99
N GLY A 103 8.49 -3.86 -6.03
CA GLY A 103 7.15 -4.42 -5.88
C GLY A 103 6.49 -4.68 -7.23
N GLY A 104 5.38 -5.42 -7.22
CA GLY A 104 4.70 -5.87 -8.44
C GLY A 104 4.32 -4.76 -9.42
N GLY A 105 3.72 -3.68 -8.93
CA GLY A 105 3.26 -2.55 -9.76
C GLY A 105 4.37 -1.71 -10.42
N MET A 106 5.64 -2.07 -10.24
CA MET A 106 6.78 -1.39 -10.84
C MET A 106 7.36 -2.13 -12.05
N ILE A 107 6.80 -3.28 -12.41
CA ILE A 107 7.39 -4.23 -13.35
C ILE A 107 6.71 -4.08 -14.71
N LYS A 108 7.51 -4.10 -15.77
CA LYS A 108 7.02 -4.31 -17.13
C LYS A 108 7.10 -5.79 -17.51
N HIS A 109 8.23 -6.43 -17.25
CA HIS A 109 8.45 -7.88 -17.42
C HIS A 109 9.39 -8.42 -16.35
N VAL A 110 9.21 -9.67 -15.94
CA VAL A 110 10.08 -10.33 -14.97
C VAL A 110 10.21 -11.81 -15.32
N THR A 111 11.40 -12.36 -15.12
CA THR A 111 11.66 -13.81 -15.11
C THR A 111 12.41 -14.18 -13.85
N ALA A 112 12.85 -15.43 -13.71
CA ALA A 112 13.70 -15.86 -12.59
C ALA A 112 14.98 -15.01 -12.44
N ASN A 113 15.55 -14.52 -13.55
CA ASN A 113 16.90 -13.95 -13.57
C ASN A 113 16.94 -12.46 -13.95
N TYR A 114 15.93 -11.94 -14.64
CA TYR A 114 15.91 -10.53 -15.07
C TYR A 114 14.64 -9.81 -14.65
N ILE A 115 14.76 -8.49 -14.51
CA ILE A 115 13.64 -7.58 -14.23
C ILE A 115 13.73 -6.43 -15.22
N VAL A 116 12.65 -6.22 -15.97
CA VAL A 116 12.43 -5.02 -16.77
C VAL A 116 11.46 -4.15 -16.01
N TRP A 117 11.94 -3.02 -15.49
CA TRP A 117 11.12 -2.06 -14.76
C TRP A 117 10.18 -1.29 -15.70
N ALA A 118 9.02 -0.90 -15.17
CA ALA A 118 8.08 0.01 -15.79
C ALA A 118 8.70 1.40 -16.01
N ASP A 119 7.99 2.23 -16.78
CA ASP A 119 8.38 3.62 -17.00
C ASP A 119 8.12 4.49 -15.76
N ILE A 120 8.60 5.72 -15.79
CA ILE A 120 8.29 6.70 -14.74
C ILE A 120 6.86 7.23 -14.92
N PRO A 121 6.08 7.42 -13.83
CA PRO A 121 6.47 7.36 -12.42
C PRO A 121 6.34 5.99 -11.74
N GLU A 122 5.72 5.00 -12.41
CA GLU A 122 5.36 3.68 -11.87
C GLU A 122 6.50 2.99 -11.14
N ARG A 123 7.68 3.04 -11.77
CA ARG A 123 8.94 2.52 -11.23
C ARG A 123 9.30 3.04 -9.83
N PHE A 124 8.66 4.09 -9.33
CA PHE A 124 8.95 4.68 -8.02
C PHE A 124 7.77 4.57 -7.03
N GLU A 125 6.69 3.89 -7.41
CA GLU A 125 5.44 3.79 -6.64
C GLU A 125 5.21 2.33 -6.18
N ALA A 126 6.17 1.76 -5.43
CA ALA A 126 6.14 0.37 -4.96
C ALA A 126 4.91 0.03 -4.10
N GLY A 127 4.22 -1.05 -4.43
CA GLY A 127 3.03 -1.53 -3.72
C GLY A 127 1.79 -0.68 -3.95
N THR A 128 0.69 -0.99 -3.27
CA THR A 128 -0.57 -0.24 -3.41
C THR A 128 -0.39 1.21 -2.95
N PRO A 129 -0.67 2.21 -3.81
CA PRO A 129 -0.64 3.60 -3.42
C PRO A 129 -1.80 3.95 -2.47
N ASN A 130 -1.65 5.03 -1.69
CA ASN A 130 -2.71 5.53 -0.80
C ASN A 130 -3.75 6.36 -1.60
N ILE A 131 -4.46 5.69 -2.51
CA ILE A 131 -5.30 6.28 -3.55
C ILE A 131 -6.40 7.16 -2.95
N VAL A 132 -7.16 6.64 -1.98
CA VAL A 132 -8.29 7.35 -1.34
C VAL A 132 -7.83 8.69 -0.76
N ASN A 133 -6.72 8.68 -0.02
CA ASN A 133 -6.18 9.88 0.57
C ASN A 133 -5.56 10.82 -0.47
N ILE A 134 -5.05 10.29 -1.60
CA ILE A 134 -4.53 11.10 -2.71
C ILE A 134 -5.65 11.83 -3.45
N ILE A 135 -6.80 11.16 -3.66
CA ILE A 135 -8.01 11.79 -4.21
C ILE A 135 -8.49 12.89 -3.26
N ALA A 136 -8.51 12.62 -1.94
CA ALA A 136 -8.89 13.60 -0.94
C ALA A 136 -7.94 14.82 -0.94
N LEU A 137 -6.62 14.62 -1.02
CA LEU A 137 -5.62 15.69 -1.16
C LEU A 137 -5.84 16.52 -2.43
N ALA A 138 -6.09 15.86 -3.58
CA ALA A 138 -6.36 16.55 -4.83
C ALA A 138 -7.63 17.42 -4.72
N LYS A 139 -8.69 16.90 -4.07
CA LYS A 139 -9.91 17.69 -3.83
C LYS A 139 -9.65 18.87 -2.91
N ALA A 140 -8.84 18.71 -1.86
CA ALA A 140 -8.47 19.80 -0.97
C ALA A 140 -7.71 20.91 -1.70
N ILE A 141 -6.77 20.55 -2.58
CA ILE A 141 -6.04 21.49 -3.43
C ILE A 141 -6.97 22.27 -4.35
N GLN A 142 -7.94 21.59 -4.99
CA GLN A 142 -8.94 22.26 -5.81
C GLN A 142 -9.76 23.27 -5.02
N LEU A 143 -10.19 22.92 -3.81
CA LEU A 143 -10.93 23.83 -2.94
C LEU A 143 -10.08 25.03 -2.54
N VAL A 144 -8.81 24.82 -2.20
CA VAL A 144 -7.91 25.93 -1.83
C VAL A 144 -7.63 26.85 -3.02
N ASN A 145 -7.48 26.32 -4.22
CA ASN A 145 -7.33 27.13 -5.43
C ASN A 145 -8.57 27.98 -5.73
N GLN A 146 -9.77 27.49 -5.39
CA GLN A 146 -11.02 28.19 -5.67
C GLN A 146 -11.40 29.20 -4.59
N PHE A 147 -11.15 28.86 -3.31
CA PHE A 147 -11.69 29.60 -2.16
C PHE A 147 -10.60 30.16 -1.22
N GLY A 148 -9.32 29.95 -1.54
CA GLY A 148 -8.22 30.29 -0.63
C GLY A 148 -8.08 29.28 0.52
N LYS A 149 -7.30 29.62 1.55
CA LYS A 149 -7.05 28.71 2.68
C LYS A 149 -8.32 28.54 3.52
N ILE A 150 -9.01 27.42 3.33
CA ILE A 150 -10.30 27.11 3.99
C ILE A 150 -10.17 26.27 5.27
N PHE A 151 -8.99 25.75 5.58
CA PHE A 151 -8.81 24.72 6.61
C PHE A 151 -8.56 25.23 8.04
N ASN A 152 -8.79 26.53 8.32
CA ASN A 152 -8.42 27.13 9.59
C ASN A 152 -9.63 27.66 10.40
N LYS A 153 -10.61 26.79 10.68
CA LYS A 153 -11.67 27.08 11.66
C LYS A 153 -11.81 25.91 12.62
N LYS A 154 -11.79 26.21 13.92
CA LYS A 154 -12.12 25.31 15.04
C LYS A 154 -13.53 24.74 14.84
N LEU A 155 -13.66 23.73 13.99
CA LEU A 155 -14.86 22.93 13.92
C LEU A 155 -14.88 22.12 15.22
N ARG A 156 -15.81 22.45 16.11
CA ARG A 156 -16.05 21.69 17.34
C ARG A 156 -16.74 20.38 16.94
N TYR A 157 -15.95 19.37 16.64
CA TYR A 157 -16.47 18.01 16.52
C TYR A 157 -16.67 17.43 17.92
N LEU A 158 -17.70 16.60 18.06
CA LEU A 158 -17.84 15.78 19.27
C LEU A 158 -16.61 14.87 19.35
N VAL A 159 -15.80 15.07 20.39
CA VAL A 159 -14.66 14.21 20.68
C VAL A 159 -15.20 12.86 21.13
N LYS A 160 -14.75 11.80 20.48
CA LYS A 160 -15.08 10.41 20.83
C LYS A 160 -13.83 9.69 21.31
N THR A 161 -14.00 8.74 22.22
CA THR A 161 -12.94 7.83 22.67
C THR A 161 -12.59 6.81 21.60
N SER A 162 -11.42 6.17 21.71
CA SER A 162 -11.04 5.05 20.85
C SER A 162 -12.06 3.91 20.90
N LYS A 163 -12.63 3.64 22.09
CA LYS A 163 -13.64 2.60 22.29
C LYS A 163 -14.94 2.87 21.55
N GLU A 164 -15.45 4.10 21.62
CA GLU A 164 -16.65 4.50 20.89
C GLU A 164 -16.48 4.48 19.37
N ILE A 165 -15.25 4.57 18.88
CA ILE A 165 -14.94 4.57 17.44
C ILE A 165 -14.76 3.15 16.91
N LEU A 166 -14.09 2.27 17.67
CA LEU A 166 -13.68 0.95 17.20
C LEU A 166 -14.65 -0.18 17.59
N TYR A 167 -15.42 -0.02 18.68
CA TYR A 167 -16.26 -1.08 19.24
C TYR A 167 -17.76 -0.77 19.24
N ASN A 168 -18.19 0.39 18.75
CA ASN A 168 -19.60 0.75 18.72
C ASN A 168 -20.14 0.69 17.29
N ASP A 169 -20.57 -0.51 16.89
CA ASP A 169 -21.16 -0.74 15.57
C ASP A 169 -22.38 -1.67 15.64
N GLU A 170 -23.46 -1.31 14.94
CA GLU A 170 -24.71 -2.09 14.88
C GLU A 170 -24.51 -3.51 14.34
N MET A 171 -23.43 -3.76 13.59
CA MET A 171 -23.13 -5.07 13.02
C MET A 171 -22.80 -6.11 14.09
N LEU A 172 -22.39 -5.69 15.30
CA LEU A 172 -22.04 -6.58 16.40
C LEU A 172 -23.22 -7.40 16.93
N GLU A 173 -24.45 -6.97 16.66
CA GLU A 173 -25.68 -7.69 17.04
C GLU A 173 -25.98 -8.91 16.13
N TYR A 174 -25.26 -9.05 15.01
CA TYR A 174 -25.55 -10.05 13.99
C TYR A 174 -24.43 -11.07 13.87
N SER A 175 -24.80 -12.32 13.56
CA SER A 175 -23.87 -13.39 13.25
C SER A 175 -24.38 -14.25 12.07
N GLY A 176 -23.50 -15.09 11.52
CA GLY A 176 -23.83 -16.02 10.44
C GLY A 176 -24.49 -15.36 9.22
N LEU A 177 -25.60 -15.96 8.75
CA LEU A 177 -26.32 -15.50 7.56
C LEU A 177 -26.94 -14.09 7.73
N LYS A 178 -27.37 -13.73 8.94
CA LYS A 178 -27.94 -12.40 9.22
C LYS A 178 -26.88 -11.31 9.03
N LEU A 179 -25.68 -11.54 9.57
CA LEU A 179 -24.54 -10.64 9.38
C LEU A 179 -24.16 -10.52 7.91
N LEU A 180 -24.08 -11.65 7.19
CA LEU A 180 -23.78 -11.65 5.75
C LEU A 180 -24.77 -10.80 4.94
N HIS A 181 -26.07 -10.89 5.23
CA HIS A 181 -27.09 -10.08 4.57
C HIS A 181 -26.92 -8.59 4.86
N LYS A 182 -26.62 -8.23 6.11
CA LYS A 182 -26.35 -6.84 6.51
C LYS A 182 -25.09 -6.28 5.85
N LEU A 183 -24.01 -7.06 5.80
CA LEU A 183 -22.77 -6.70 5.11
C LEU A 183 -22.98 -6.49 3.60
N ARG A 184 -23.74 -7.38 2.94
CA ARG A 184 -24.05 -7.22 1.50
C ARG A 184 -24.77 -5.90 1.21
N LYS A 185 -25.67 -5.46 2.09
CA LYS A 185 -26.37 -4.18 1.96
C LYS A 185 -25.48 -2.98 2.29
N SER A 186 -24.50 -3.15 3.19
CA SER A 186 -23.58 -2.08 3.58
C SER A 186 -22.36 -1.96 2.66
N LEU A 187 -22.20 -2.85 1.67
CA LEU A 187 -21.12 -2.81 0.70
C LEU A 187 -21.18 -1.50 -0.11
N ILE A 188 -20.11 -0.71 -0.07
CA ILE A 188 -20.04 0.55 -0.81
C ILE A 188 -19.96 0.24 -2.30
N GLY A 189 -20.88 0.82 -3.06
CA GLY A 189 -21.02 0.52 -4.48
C GLY A 189 -21.93 -0.68 -4.79
N HIS A 190 -22.62 -1.23 -3.78
CA HIS A 190 -23.57 -2.35 -3.96
C HIS A 190 -24.51 -2.14 -5.14
N ASP A 191 -25.08 -0.95 -5.34
CA ASP A 191 -26.06 -0.65 -6.40
C ASP A 191 -25.47 0.07 -7.62
N VAL A 192 -24.14 0.04 -7.78
CA VAL A 192 -23.51 0.60 -8.97
C VAL A 192 -24.01 -0.13 -10.20
N ARG A 193 -24.41 0.65 -11.20
CA ARG A 193 -24.86 0.17 -12.49
C ARG A 193 -23.82 0.55 -13.54
N VAL A 194 -23.50 -0.39 -14.41
CA VAL A 194 -22.53 -0.22 -15.50
C VAL A 194 -23.20 -0.46 -16.85
N PRO A 195 -22.85 0.31 -17.89
CA PRO A 195 -23.28 0.02 -19.24
C PRO A 195 -22.67 -1.32 -19.69
N THR A 196 -23.49 -2.14 -20.33
CA THR A 196 -23.07 -3.31 -21.11
C THR A 196 -23.42 -3.03 -22.57
N GLU A 197 -23.00 -3.90 -23.49
CA GLU A 197 -23.27 -3.75 -24.92
C GLU A 197 -24.77 -3.53 -25.23
N LYS A 198 -25.67 -4.19 -24.48
CA LYS A 198 -27.11 -4.19 -24.75
C LYS A 198 -27.93 -3.33 -23.78
N THR A 199 -27.48 -3.17 -22.55
CA THR A 199 -28.29 -2.54 -21.49
C THR A 199 -27.43 -2.12 -20.31
N ILE A 200 -28.01 -1.41 -19.35
CA ILE A 200 -27.35 -1.08 -18.10
C ILE A 200 -27.65 -2.19 -17.08
N LYS A 201 -26.63 -2.83 -16.52
CA LYS A 201 -26.77 -3.90 -15.52
C LYS A 201 -26.13 -3.50 -14.20
N LYS A 202 -26.54 -4.17 -13.12
CA LYS A 202 -25.88 -4.09 -11.80
C LYS A 202 -24.48 -4.66 -11.93
N PHE A 203 -23.47 -3.95 -11.42
CA PHE A 203 -22.10 -4.42 -11.41
C PHE A 203 -21.93 -5.59 -10.43
N ILE A 204 -21.24 -6.64 -10.87
CA ILE A 204 -20.87 -7.79 -10.03
C ILE A 204 -19.35 -7.84 -9.98
N ASN A 205 -18.77 -7.66 -8.80
CA ASN A 205 -17.32 -7.70 -8.63
C ASN A 205 -16.83 -9.15 -8.50
N LEU A 206 -16.24 -9.67 -9.58
CA LEU A 206 -15.55 -10.97 -9.59
C LEU A 206 -14.02 -10.83 -9.43
N ASP A 207 -13.55 -9.68 -8.93
CA ASP A 207 -12.14 -9.32 -8.82
C ASP A 207 -11.74 -9.04 -7.34
N ASN A 208 -12.32 -9.78 -6.39
CA ASN A 208 -12.03 -9.58 -4.96
C ASN A 208 -10.60 -10.00 -4.57
N ALA A 209 -9.97 -10.89 -5.35
CA ALA A 209 -8.57 -11.27 -5.16
C ALA A 209 -7.61 -10.10 -5.43
N ALA A 210 -7.98 -9.20 -6.34
CA ALA A 210 -7.32 -7.91 -6.50
C ALA A 210 -7.72 -6.97 -5.36
N SER A 211 -9.00 -6.60 -5.30
CA SER A 211 -9.53 -5.65 -4.33
C SER A 211 -10.96 -5.97 -3.91
N THR A 212 -11.20 -6.03 -2.61
CA THR A 212 -12.55 -6.07 -2.04
C THR A 212 -13.04 -4.65 -1.73
N PRO A 213 -14.25 -4.25 -2.20
CA PRO A 213 -14.85 -2.99 -1.81
C PRO A 213 -15.09 -2.94 -0.30
N SER A 214 -15.04 -1.74 0.27
CA SER A 214 -15.25 -1.55 1.72
C SER A 214 -16.73 -1.51 2.08
N PHE A 215 -17.02 -1.61 3.38
CA PHE A 215 -18.36 -1.53 3.94
C PHE A 215 -18.60 -0.17 4.62
N LEU A 216 -19.86 0.27 4.70
CA LEU A 216 -20.25 1.53 5.34
C LEU A 216 -19.76 1.66 6.79
N PRO A 217 -19.85 0.63 7.67
CA PRO A 217 -19.20 0.61 8.98
C PRO A 217 -17.73 1.06 8.97
N ILE A 218 -16.92 0.45 8.10
CA ILE A 218 -15.49 0.74 8.00
C ILE A 218 -15.25 2.19 7.54
N TRP A 219 -16.02 2.65 6.55
CA TRP A 219 -15.95 4.04 6.10
C TRP A 219 -16.35 5.04 7.20
N ASN A 220 -17.39 4.72 7.98
CA ASN A 220 -17.85 5.53 9.10
C ASN A 220 -16.79 5.63 10.21
N THR A 221 -16.14 4.53 10.56
CA THR A 221 -15.00 4.52 11.49
C THR A 221 -13.88 5.40 10.96
N TYR A 222 -13.46 5.19 9.70
CA TYR A 222 -12.38 5.95 9.08
C TYR A 222 -12.65 7.47 9.09
N ARG A 223 -13.83 7.91 8.60
CA ARG A 223 -14.16 9.34 8.54
C ARG A 223 -14.28 9.95 9.93
N THR A 224 -14.80 9.21 10.91
CA THR A 224 -14.93 9.69 12.29
C THR A 224 -13.55 9.89 12.92
N THR A 225 -12.64 8.94 12.72
CA THR A 225 -11.25 9.02 13.19
C THR A 225 -10.54 10.25 12.64
N LEU A 226 -10.71 10.58 11.35
CA LEU A 226 -10.06 11.75 10.75
C LEU A 226 -10.42 13.08 11.42
N MET A 227 -11.57 13.16 12.09
CA MET A 227 -12.06 14.38 12.74
C MET A 227 -11.67 14.48 14.22
N GLN A 228 -11.03 13.45 14.77
CA GLN A 228 -10.61 13.41 16.17
C GLN A 228 -9.30 14.21 16.40
N PRO A 229 -9.07 14.68 17.64
CA PRO A 229 -7.81 15.32 18.01
C PRO A 229 -6.65 14.30 18.10
N ASN A 230 -5.41 14.81 18.12
CA ASN A 230 -4.21 13.98 18.10
C ASN A 230 -4.09 13.04 19.31
N GLU A 231 -4.63 13.43 20.46
CA GLU A 231 -4.64 12.63 21.69
C GLU A 231 -5.43 11.33 21.46
N VAL A 232 -6.65 11.46 20.93
CA VAL A 232 -7.50 10.34 20.55
C VAL A 232 -6.87 9.51 19.43
N HIS A 233 -6.18 10.14 18.46
CA HIS A 233 -5.46 9.39 17.42
C HIS A 233 -4.39 8.47 18.01
N LYS A 234 -3.67 8.88 19.05
CA LYS A 234 -2.68 8.03 19.72
C LYS A 234 -3.35 6.84 20.42
N GLU A 235 -4.44 7.07 21.13
CA GLU A 235 -5.23 6.01 21.77
C GLU A 235 -5.75 5.00 20.73
N ILE A 236 -6.27 5.48 19.60
CA ILE A 236 -6.73 4.63 18.50
C ILE A 236 -5.57 3.79 17.94
N ILE A 237 -4.38 4.37 17.76
CA ILE A 237 -3.23 3.64 17.22
C ILE A 237 -2.84 2.48 18.15
N GLU A 238 -2.76 2.72 19.45
CA GLU A 238 -2.42 1.66 20.42
C GLU A 238 -3.50 0.58 20.49
N GLU A 239 -4.78 0.97 20.47
CA GLU A 239 -5.89 0.01 20.44
C GLU A 239 -5.87 -0.84 19.16
N VAL A 240 -5.63 -0.24 18.00
CA VAL A 240 -5.55 -0.98 16.73
C VAL A 240 -4.34 -1.91 16.71
N LYS A 241 -3.21 -1.55 17.34
CA LYS A 241 -2.10 -2.50 17.53
C LYS A 241 -2.53 -3.72 18.34
N HIS A 242 -3.26 -3.51 19.44
CA HIS A 242 -3.78 -4.61 20.26
C HIS A 242 -4.74 -5.51 19.46
N ILE A 243 -5.66 -4.91 18.68
CA ILE A 243 -6.57 -5.65 17.79
C ILE A 243 -5.78 -6.49 16.78
N CYS A 244 -4.76 -5.93 16.12
CA CYS A 244 -3.91 -6.67 15.18
C CYS A 244 -3.13 -7.80 15.85
N ALA A 245 -2.51 -7.54 17.01
CA ALA A 245 -1.77 -8.54 17.78
C ALA A 245 -2.67 -9.74 18.14
N LYS A 246 -3.88 -9.47 18.64
CA LYS A 246 -4.88 -10.49 18.95
C LYS A 246 -5.32 -11.27 17.70
N PHE A 247 -5.56 -10.58 16.59
CA PHE A 247 -5.96 -11.20 15.32
C PHE A 247 -4.93 -12.21 14.81
N PHE A 248 -3.64 -11.88 14.89
CA PHE A 248 -2.55 -12.77 14.47
C PHE A 248 -2.07 -13.75 15.54
N ASN A 249 -2.73 -13.79 16.71
CA ASN A 249 -2.28 -14.56 17.87
C ASN A 249 -0.80 -14.28 18.23
N ALA A 250 -0.39 -13.01 18.14
CA ALA A 250 0.96 -12.53 18.36
C ALA A 250 1.01 -11.75 19.69
N PRO A 251 1.39 -12.38 20.81
CA PRO A 251 1.28 -11.75 22.12
C PRO A 251 2.27 -10.57 22.27
N SER A 252 1.80 -9.48 22.87
CA SER A 252 2.48 -8.17 22.87
C SER A 252 3.77 -8.11 23.69
N ASP A 253 4.01 -9.09 24.56
CA ASP A 253 5.29 -9.27 25.26
C ASP A 253 6.40 -9.82 24.34
N LYS A 254 6.03 -10.44 23.20
CA LYS A 254 6.96 -11.03 22.23
C LYS A 254 6.98 -10.32 20.88
N TYR A 255 5.88 -9.68 20.51
CA TYR A 255 5.71 -9.07 19.19
C TYR A 255 5.32 -7.60 19.29
N GLU A 256 5.94 -6.77 18.46
CA GLU A 256 5.56 -5.38 18.25
C GLU A 256 4.86 -5.23 16.89
N VAL A 257 3.75 -4.50 16.86
CA VAL A 257 3.00 -4.22 15.63
C VAL A 257 3.51 -2.93 14.99
N ILE A 258 4.14 -3.05 13.82
CA ILE A 258 4.66 -1.91 13.05
C ILE A 258 3.77 -1.65 11.84
N PHE A 259 3.05 -0.52 11.84
CA PHE A 259 2.29 -0.09 10.67
C PHE A 259 3.19 0.41 9.54
N THR A 260 2.93 -0.10 8.34
CA THR A 260 3.58 0.33 7.09
C THR A 260 2.50 0.80 6.09
N SER A 261 2.91 1.42 4.98
CA SER A 261 1.97 1.93 3.98
C SER A 261 1.23 0.80 3.24
N ASN A 262 1.85 -0.39 3.15
CA ASN A 262 1.33 -1.60 2.51
C ASN A 262 2.28 -2.80 2.77
N THR A 263 1.82 -4.02 2.47
CA THR A 263 2.63 -5.25 2.61
C THR A 263 3.94 -5.19 1.82
N THR A 264 3.95 -4.56 0.65
CA THR A 264 5.19 -4.39 -0.14
C THR A 264 6.25 -3.60 0.63
N GLU A 265 5.86 -2.52 1.33
CA GLU A 265 6.78 -1.78 2.19
C GLU A 265 7.28 -2.61 3.36
N ALA A 266 6.41 -3.41 3.99
CA ALA A 266 6.79 -4.31 5.08
C ALA A 266 7.85 -5.33 4.64
N VAL A 267 7.63 -6.03 3.52
CA VAL A 267 8.61 -7.01 2.99
C VAL A 267 9.92 -6.33 2.63
N ASN A 268 9.88 -5.14 2.02
CA ASN A 268 11.11 -4.40 1.73
C ASN A 268 11.87 -3.96 3.00
N ILE A 269 11.18 -3.71 4.11
CA ILE A 269 11.82 -3.44 5.40
C ILE A 269 12.52 -4.71 5.89
N VAL A 270 11.85 -5.87 5.84
CA VAL A 270 12.45 -7.16 6.21
C VAL A 270 13.68 -7.44 5.35
N ALA A 271 13.55 -7.39 4.03
CA ALA A 271 14.64 -7.66 3.09
C ALA A 271 15.88 -6.78 3.33
N LYS A 272 15.70 -5.49 3.63
CA LYS A 272 16.82 -4.57 3.90
C LYS A 272 17.55 -4.81 5.21
N ASN A 273 16.92 -5.51 6.16
CA ASN A 273 17.56 -5.89 7.41
C ASN A 273 18.31 -7.23 7.29
N LEU A 274 18.13 -7.97 6.19
CA LEU A 274 18.98 -9.13 5.88
C LEU A 274 20.35 -8.62 5.42
N THR A 275 21.34 -8.74 6.28
CA THR A 275 22.72 -8.31 6.01
C THR A 275 23.69 -9.43 6.36
N ILE A 276 24.94 -9.31 5.87
CA ILE A 276 26.02 -10.19 6.30
C ILE A 276 26.23 -9.98 7.80
N HIS A 277 26.16 -11.07 8.56
CA HIS A 277 26.35 -11.02 10.00
C HIS A 277 27.79 -10.70 10.36
N LYS A 278 28.01 -10.19 11.58
CA LYS A 278 29.36 -9.77 12.03
C LYS A 278 30.37 -10.92 12.07
N ASP A 279 29.89 -12.15 12.22
CA ASP A 279 30.65 -13.40 12.19
C ASP A 279 30.92 -13.91 10.75
N GLY A 280 30.52 -13.16 9.73
CA GLY A 280 30.70 -13.53 8.32
C GLY A 280 29.61 -14.44 7.76
N LEU A 281 28.54 -14.76 8.51
CA LEU A 281 27.43 -15.55 7.98
C LEU A 281 26.65 -14.78 6.92
N ARG A 282 26.34 -15.48 5.82
CA ARG A 282 25.61 -14.93 4.68
C ARG A 282 24.16 -15.43 4.66
N PRO A 283 23.16 -14.54 4.65
CA PRO A 283 21.76 -14.92 4.65
C PRO A 283 21.34 -15.61 3.35
N VAL A 284 20.48 -16.62 3.50
CA VAL A 284 19.76 -17.32 2.45
C VAL A 284 18.27 -17.13 2.69
N VAL A 285 17.56 -16.75 1.64
CA VAL A 285 16.10 -16.68 1.60
C VAL A 285 15.61 -17.82 0.72
N ILE A 286 14.65 -18.59 1.22
CA ILE A 286 13.97 -19.63 0.46
C ILE A 286 12.55 -19.16 0.13
N ASN A 287 12.13 -19.34 -1.12
CA ASN A 287 10.77 -19.08 -1.57
C ASN A 287 10.40 -20.00 -2.76
N THR A 288 9.41 -19.61 -3.55
CA THR A 288 8.91 -20.39 -4.71
C THR A 288 8.88 -19.58 -6.00
N LEU A 289 8.63 -20.25 -7.14
CA LEU A 289 8.30 -19.58 -8.41
C LEU A 289 6.89 -18.98 -8.43
N LEU A 290 6.02 -19.37 -7.49
CA LEU A 290 4.63 -18.90 -7.40
C LEU A 290 4.48 -17.63 -6.57
N GLU A 291 5.59 -17.10 -6.04
CA GLU A 291 5.56 -15.93 -5.19
C GLU A 291 5.00 -14.70 -5.89
N HIS A 292 4.16 -13.97 -5.16
CA HIS A 292 3.78 -12.64 -5.57
C HIS A 292 5.03 -11.75 -5.68
N HIS A 293 5.14 -10.95 -6.74
CA HIS A 293 6.35 -10.14 -7.00
C HIS A 293 6.73 -9.19 -5.86
N SER A 294 5.75 -8.68 -5.09
CA SER A 294 6.04 -7.87 -3.90
C SER A 294 6.64 -8.64 -2.73
N ASN A 295 6.49 -9.97 -2.70
CA ASN A 295 7.18 -10.84 -1.76
C ASN A 295 8.59 -11.15 -2.26
N GLU A 296 8.75 -11.44 -3.55
CA GLU A 296 10.01 -11.98 -4.08
C GLU A 296 11.06 -10.93 -4.48
N LEU A 297 10.66 -9.88 -5.20
CA LEU A 297 11.59 -8.90 -5.75
C LEU A 297 12.47 -8.18 -4.70
N PRO A 298 11.99 -7.89 -3.48
CA PRO A 298 12.82 -7.23 -2.47
C PRO A 298 14.10 -7.98 -2.16
N PHE A 299 14.10 -9.32 -2.24
CA PHE A 299 15.25 -10.15 -1.87
C PHE A 299 16.31 -10.24 -2.99
N ARG A 300 15.93 -10.10 -4.26
CA ARG A 300 16.87 -10.19 -5.41
C ARG A 300 17.99 -9.17 -5.40
N SER A 301 17.72 -8.00 -4.81
CA SER A 301 18.61 -6.84 -4.90
C SER A 301 19.43 -6.59 -3.63
N ILE A 302 19.36 -7.48 -2.64
CA ILE A 302 20.06 -7.30 -1.36
C ILE A 302 21.48 -7.87 -1.48
N PRO A 303 22.54 -7.04 -1.36
CA PRO A 303 23.91 -7.52 -1.46
C PRO A 303 24.22 -8.56 -0.40
N GLY A 304 24.81 -9.69 -0.82
CA GLY A 304 25.22 -10.77 0.09
C GLY A 304 24.11 -11.75 0.51
N VAL A 305 22.86 -11.50 0.11
CA VAL A 305 21.74 -12.46 0.28
C VAL A 305 21.70 -13.42 -0.91
N SER A 306 21.52 -14.71 -0.65
CA SER A 306 21.17 -15.70 -1.70
C SER A 306 19.66 -15.95 -1.69
N LEU A 307 19.05 -16.03 -2.87
CA LEU A 307 17.63 -16.39 -3.04
C LEU A 307 17.53 -17.77 -3.71
N ILE A 308 16.84 -18.70 -3.08
CA ILE A 308 16.62 -20.07 -3.57
C ILE A 308 15.12 -20.27 -3.79
N ARG A 309 14.76 -20.77 -4.96
CA ARG A 309 13.37 -21.06 -5.33
C ARG A 309 13.18 -22.57 -5.35
N VAL A 310 12.36 -23.07 -4.42
CA VAL A 310 11.98 -24.48 -4.33
C VAL A 310 11.04 -24.82 -5.49
N SER A 311 11.14 -26.07 -5.98
CA SER A 311 10.25 -26.57 -7.01
C SER A 311 8.79 -26.63 -6.53
N VAL A 312 7.88 -26.53 -7.50
CA VAL A 312 6.45 -26.71 -7.30
C VAL A 312 5.96 -27.81 -8.21
N SER A 313 4.99 -28.60 -7.76
CA SER A 313 4.33 -29.60 -8.59
C SER A 313 3.48 -28.95 -9.68
N ASP A 314 3.02 -29.74 -10.63
CA ASP A 314 2.10 -29.29 -11.69
C ASP A 314 0.74 -28.80 -11.14
N GLU A 315 0.39 -29.19 -9.91
CA GLU A 315 -0.78 -28.71 -9.17
C GLU A 315 -0.52 -27.41 -8.39
N GLY A 316 0.72 -26.91 -8.40
CA GLY A 316 1.12 -25.69 -7.70
C GLY A 316 1.47 -25.89 -6.22
N PHE A 317 1.70 -27.13 -5.77
CA PHE A 317 2.13 -27.40 -4.39
C PHE A 317 3.65 -27.33 -4.25
N ILE A 318 4.12 -26.78 -3.13
CA ILE A 318 5.55 -26.70 -2.82
C ILE A 318 6.11 -28.09 -2.54
N ASN A 319 7.29 -28.40 -3.07
CA ASN A 319 8.02 -29.61 -2.72
C ASN A 319 8.59 -29.51 -1.29
N LEU A 320 7.88 -30.08 -0.32
CA LEU A 320 8.26 -30.01 1.10
C LEU A 320 9.51 -30.82 1.43
N ASP A 321 9.81 -31.87 0.67
CA ASP A 321 11.00 -32.70 0.91
C ASP A 321 12.27 -31.97 0.44
N GLU A 322 12.19 -31.28 -0.69
CA GLU A 322 13.25 -30.35 -1.13
C GLU A 322 13.47 -29.23 -0.10
N LEU A 323 12.39 -28.62 0.41
CA LEU A 323 12.49 -27.59 1.45
C LEU A 323 13.19 -28.11 2.72
N LYS A 324 12.79 -29.27 3.23
CA LYS A 324 13.41 -29.90 4.41
C LYS A 324 14.89 -30.18 4.17
N MET A 325 15.23 -30.73 3.00
CA MET A 325 16.62 -31.00 2.61
C MET A 325 17.45 -29.72 2.60
N LEU A 326 16.93 -28.63 2.00
CA LEU A 326 17.61 -27.34 1.97
C LEU A 326 17.82 -26.77 3.38
N LEU A 327 16.80 -26.80 4.23
CA LEU A 327 16.91 -26.35 5.62
C LEU A 327 17.99 -27.13 6.38
N ASN A 328 18.02 -28.45 6.22
CA ASN A 328 19.06 -29.30 6.82
C ASN A 328 20.45 -28.99 6.28
N ASP A 329 20.61 -28.90 4.96
CA ASP A 329 21.89 -28.66 4.31
C ASP A 329 22.51 -27.30 4.66
N TYR A 330 21.68 -26.25 4.76
CA TYR A 330 22.16 -24.91 5.11
C TYR A 330 22.38 -24.74 6.63
N ASN A 331 21.44 -25.18 7.46
CA ASN A 331 21.41 -24.78 8.88
C ASN A 331 21.90 -25.85 9.85
N HIS A 332 21.93 -27.13 9.46
CA HIS A 332 22.37 -28.23 10.34
C HIS A 332 23.69 -28.85 9.90
N THR A 333 23.81 -29.27 8.64
CA THR A 333 25.04 -29.93 8.15
C THR A 333 26.08 -28.93 7.65
N HIS A 334 25.69 -27.66 7.48
CA HIS A 334 26.56 -26.58 7.01
C HIS A 334 27.22 -26.87 5.65
N LYS A 335 26.57 -27.67 4.80
CA LYS A 335 27.07 -28.09 3.48
C LYS A 335 27.50 -26.92 2.59
N TYR A 336 26.86 -25.76 2.75
CA TYR A 336 27.13 -24.54 1.97
C TYR A 336 27.99 -23.51 2.72
N GLY A 337 28.84 -23.96 3.64
CA GLY A 337 29.85 -23.12 4.30
C GLY A 337 29.24 -22.11 5.27
N ASN A 338 29.44 -20.81 5.03
CA ASN A 338 28.93 -19.72 5.88
C ASN A 338 27.52 -19.23 5.51
N LYS A 339 26.84 -19.88 4.56
CA LYS A 339 25.47 -19.52 4.18
C LYS A 339 24.45 -20.15 5.14
N ARG A 340 23.49 -19.36 5.64
CA ARG A 340 22.41 -19.83 6.53
C ARG A 340 21.05 -19.36 6.05
N VAL A 341 20.07 -20.25 6.02
CA VAL A 341 18.66 -19.90 5.80
C VAL A 341 18.18 -19.09 6.99
N GLN A 342 17.75 -17.86 6.73
CA GLN A 342 17.22 -16.94 7.75
C GLN A 342 15.75 -16.64 7.56
N LEU A 343 15.23 -16.87 6.36
CA LEU A 343 13.85 -16.59 6.03
C LEU A 343 13.35 -17.61 5.01
N VAL A 344 12.19 -18.18 5.31
CA VAL A 344 11.31 -18.77 4.30
C VAL A 344 10.24 -17.72 4.05
N ALA A 345 10.25 -17.15 2.86
CA ALA A 345 9.48 -15.95 2.51
C ALA A 345 8.29 -16.30 1.66
#